data_AF-A0A4R4ZE33-F1
#
_entry.id   AF-A0A4R4ZE33-F1
#
_cell.length_a   1.000
_cell.length_b   1.000
_cell.length_c   1.000
_cell.angle_alpha   90.00
_cell.angle_beta   90.00
_cell.angle_gamma   90.00
#
_symmetry.space_group_name_H-M   'P 1'
#
loop_
_entity.id
_entity.type
_entity.pdbx_description
1 polymer ?
#
loop_
_entity_poly.entity_id
_entity_poly.type
_entity_poly.pdbx_seq_one_letter_code
_entity_poly.pdbx_strand_id
1 'polypeptide(L)' 'MARLLGLEGDLAGAATALGMSHVIRGVFDEGDPDLRRLVPVLAGQLGDEGYLEAYRRGASLPRQEAMDRLTAHSER' A
#
# COMPACT_ATOMS: atom_id res chain seq x y z
N MET A 1 -5.31 2.12 6.24
CA MET A 1 -5.56 1.73 4.84
C MET A 1 -4.90 0.40 4.48
N ALA A 2 -3.59 0.32 4.19
CA ALA A 2 -2.95 -0.92 3.73
C ALA A 2 -3.18 -2.14 4.63
N ARG A 3 -3.05 -1.97 5.95
CA ARG A 3 -3.35 -3.02 6.93
C ARG A 3 -4.82 -3.47 6.92
N LEU A 4 -5.75 -2.53 6.75
CA LEU A 4 -7.19 -2.82 6.72
C LEU A 4 -7.53 -3.68 5.50
N LEU A 5 -7.09 -3.27 4.31
CA LEU A 5 -7.29 -4.02 3.07
C LEU A 5 -6.67 -5.42 3.15
N GLY A 6 -5.50 -5.55 3.78
CA GLY A 6 -4.89 -6.86 4.01
C GLY A 6 -5.72 -7.76 4.93
N LEU A 7 -6.37 -7.20 5.95
CA LEU A 7 -7.30 -7.93 6.83
C LEU A 7 -8.61 -8.30 6.14
N GLU A 8 -9.05 -7.47 5.18
CA GLU A 8 -10.23 -7.71 4.34
C GLU A 8 -9.96 -8.70 3.19
N GLY A 9 -8.71 -9.15 3.03
CA GLY A 9 -8.29 -10.06 1.97
C GLY A 9 -7.98 -9.38 0.63
N ASP A 10 -8.10 -8.05 0.54
CA ASP A 10 -7.65 -7.29 -0.63
C ASP A 10 -6.14 -7.00 -0.56
N LEU A 11 -5.37 -8.04 -0.86
CA LEU A 11 -3.91 -8.01 -0.80
C LEU A 11 -3.32 -7.05 -1.86
N ALA A 12 -3.92 -6.98 -3.05
CA ALA A 12 -3.46 -6.10 -4.12
C ALA A 12 -3.77 -4.63 -3.81
N GLY A 13 -4.94 -4.34 -3.25
CA GLY A 13 -5.29 -3.03 -2.72
C GLY A 13 -4.37 -2.62 -1.57
N ALA A 14 -4.03 -3.55 -0.67
CA ALA A 14 -3.07 -3.31 0.40
C ALA A 14 -1.69 -2.92 -0.13
N ALA A 15 -1.17 -3.65 -1.12
CA ALA A 15 0.10 -3.33 -1.78
C ALA A 15 0.06 -1.98 -2.51
N THR A 16 -1.06 -1.66 -3.18
CA THR A 16 -1.26 -0.36 -3.84
C THR A 16 -1.28 0.78 -2.82
N ALA A 17 -1.94 0.60 -1.67
CA ALA A 17 -1.99 1.58 -0.60
C ALA A 17 -0.62 1.83 0.05
N LEU A 18 0.25 0.81 0.11
CA LEU A 18 1.65 0.97 0.50
C LEU A 18 2.41 1.87 -0.49
N GLY A 19 2.24 1.63 -1.79
CA GLY A 19 2.84 2.48 -2.83
C GLY A 19 2.39 3.93 -2.75
N MET A 20 1.09 4.17 -2.56
CA MET A 20 0.55 5.53 -2.38
C MET A 20 1.13 6.24 -1.15
N SER A 21 1.28 5.50 -0.04
CA SER A 21 1.85 6.03 1.20
C SER A 21 3.31 6.47 1.01
N HIS A 22 4.08 5.76 0.19
CA HIS A 22 5.44 6.16 -0.21
C HIS A 22 5.42 7.54 -0.89
N VAL A 23 4.56 7.74 -1.90
CA VAL A 23 4.48 9.00 -2.66
C VAL A 23 4.14 10.19 -1.75
N ILE A 24 3.28 9.97 -0.75
CA ILE A 24 2.78 11.03 0.11
C ILE A 24 3.78 11.41 1.19
N ARG A 25 4.44 10.43 1.81
CA ARG A 25 5.37 10.62 2.91
C ARG A 25 6.81 10.85 2.45
N GLY A 26 7.14 10.54 1.19
CA GLY A 26 8.47 10.74 0.58
C GLY A 26 9.57 9.82 1.13
N VAL A 27 9.25 9.01 2.14
CA VAL A 27 10.12 8.03 2.76
C VAL A 27 9.27 6.79 2.97
N PHE A 28 9.74 5.62 2.53
CA PHE A 28 9.20 4.36 3.00
C PHE A 28 9.32 4.41 4.52
N ASP A 29 8.20 4.42 5.23
CA ASP A 29 8.21 4.43 6.69
C ASP A 29 8.72 3.05 7.14
N GLU A 30 10.02 2.79 7.01
CA GLU A 30 10.71 1.64 7.59
C GLU A 30 10.54 1.62 9.12
N GLY A 31 10.08 2.75 9.68
CA GLY A 31 9.74 2.95 11.09
C GLY A 31 8.36 2.45 11.50
N ASP A 32 7.45 2.10 10.59
CA ASP A 32 6.17 1.47 10.96
C ASP A 32 6.36 -0.07 11.04
N PRO A 33 6.45 -0.65 12.26
CA PRO A 33 6.72 -2.07 12.42
C PRO A 33 5.60 -2.94 11.85
N ASP A 34 4.39 -2.41 11.73
CA ASP A 34 3.25 -3.15 11.19
C ASP A 34 3.30 -3.20 9.67
N LEU A 35 3.74 -2.14 8.99
CA LEU A 35 3.97 -2.18 7.55
C LEU A 35 5.12 -3.13 7.19
N ARG A 36 6.20 -3.14 7.99
CA ARG A 36 7.34 -4.04 7.79
C ARG A 36 6.97 -5.52 7.90
N ARG A 37 5.99 -5.85 8.75
CA ARG A 37 5.42 -7.21 8.86
C ARG A 37 4.42 -7.52 7.74
N LEU A 38 3.73 -6.51 7.21
CA LEU A 38 2.73 -6.70 6.17
C LEU A 38 3.35 -7.03 4.80
N VAL A 39 4.49 -6.43 4.44
CA VAL A 39 5.16 -6.68 3.16
C VAL A 39 5.44 -8.16 2.88
N PRO A 40 6.10 -8.94 3.76
CA PRO A 40 6.35 -10.36 3.49
C PRO A 40 5.06 -11.19 3.40
N VAL A 41 3.98 -10.79 4.09
CA VAL A 41 2.68 -11.45 3.97
C VAL A 41 2.06 -11.19 2.59
N LEU A 42 2.09 -9.94 2.12
CA LEU A 42 1.57 -9.58 0.80
C LEU A 42 2.38 -10.24 -0.32
N ALA A 43 3.71 -10.20 -0.22
CA ALA A 43 4.60 -10.85 -1.19
C ALA A 43 4.42 -12.37 -1.21
N GLY A 44 4.29 -13.01 -0.04
CA GLY A 44 4.06 -14.45 0.05
C GLY A 44 2.71 -14.91 -0.50
N GLN A 45 1.69 -14.05 -0.49
CA GLN A 45 0.34 -14.38 -0.97
C GLN A 45 0.08 -13.96 -2.43
N LEU A 46 0.62 -12.82 -2.88
CA LEU A 46 0.48 -12.33 -4.26
C LEU A 46 1.58 -12.85 -5.20
N GLY A 47 2.66 -13.39 -4.64
CA GLY A 47 3.94 -13.53 -5.32
C GLY A 47 4.70 -12.20 -5.36
N ASP A 48 6.03 -12.29 -5.39
CA ASP A 48 6.92 -11.12 -5.38
C ASP A 48 6.63 -10.15 -6.53
N GLU A 49 6.36 -10.70 -7.73
CA GLU A 49 6.09 -9.90 -8.92
C GLU A 49 4.72 -9.21 -8.85
N GLY A 50 3.69 -9.91 -8.35
CA GLY A 50 2.35 -9.36 -8.14
C GLY A 50 2.33 -8.27 -7.07
N TYR A 51 3.08 -8.47 -5.98
CA TYR A 51 3.30 -7.43 -4.98
C TYR A 51 4.00 -6.20 -5.58
N LEU A 52 5.11 -6.39 -6.31
CA LEU A 52 5.86 -5.30 -6.93
C LEU A 52 5.04 -4.52 -7.96
N GLU A 53 4.18 -5.20 -8.73
CA GLU A 53 3.29 -4.53 -9.68
C GLU A 53 2.26 -3.67 -8.94
N ALA A 54 1.55 -4.23 -7.96
CA ALA A 54 0.54 -3.51 -7.19
C ALA A 54 1.16 -2.33 -6.42
N TYR A 55 2.32 -2.55 -5.81
CA TYR A 55 3.09 -1.51 -5.15
C TYR A 55 3.47 -0.37 -6.12
N ARG A 56 4.03 -0.71 -7.29
CA ARG A 56 4.39 0.29 -8.32
C ARG A 56 3.19 1.06 -8.84
N ARG A 57 2.03 0.42 -9.01
CA ARG A 57 0.79 1.12 -9.40
C ARG A 57 0.47 2.23 -8.41
N GLY A 58 0.53 1.95 -7.11
CA GLY A 58 0.33 2.97 -6.07
C GLY A 58 1.42 4.03 -6.03
N ALA A 59 2.67 3.62 -6.22
CA ALA A 59 3.85 4.49 -6.18
C ALA A 59 4.00 5.40 -7.42
N SER A 60 3.30 5.09 -8.51
CA SER A 60 3.35 5.85 -9.76
C SER A 60 2.26 6.92 -9.84
N LEU A 61 1.35 6.98 -8.87
CA LEU A 61 0.30 7.99 -8.84
C LEU A 61 0.87 9.38 -8.52
N PRO A 62 0.36 10.45 -9.14
CA PRO A 62 0.63 11.81 -8.70
C PRO A 62 0.26 11.97 -7.22
N ARG A 63 1.08 12.71 -6.46
CA ARG A 63 0.88 12.90 -5.02
C ARG A 63 -0.54 13.35 -4.65
N GLN A 64 -1.13 14.25 -5.45
CA GLN A 64 -2.50 14.72 -5.22
C GLN A 64 -3.52 13.59 -5.39
N GLU A 65 -3.39 12.78 -6.44
CA GLU A 65 -4.30 11.65 -6.67
C GLU A 65 -4.16 10.57 -5.60
N ALA A 66 -2.93 10.31 -5.13
CA ALA A 66 -2.68 9.41 -4.02
C ALA A 66 -3.36 9.91 -2.73
N MET A 67 -3.30 11.22 -2.45
CA MET A 67 -3.97 11.84 -1.30
C MET A 67 -5.50 11.72 -1.41
N ASP A 68 -6.06 12.05 -2.56
CA ASP A 68 -7.51 11.99 -2.80
C ASP A 68 -8.04 10.57 -2.60
N ARG A 69 -7.31 9.57 -3.11
CA ARG A 69 -7.64 8.16 -2.90
C ARG A 69 -7.50 7.72 -1.45
N LEU A 70 -6.50 8.18 -0.70
CA LEU A 70 -6.40 7.84 0.73
C LEU A 70 -7.53 8.44 1.57
N THR A 71 -7.91 9.69 1.30
CA THR A 71 -9.00 10.37 2.01
C THR A 71 -10.35 9.69 1.73
N ALA A 72 -10.62 9.33 0.47
CA ALA A 72 -11.87 8.68 0.06
C ALA A 72 -12.16 7.31 0.71
N HIS A 73 -11.14 6.66 1.28
CA HIS A 73 -11.29 5.38 1.99
C HIS A 73 -11.17 5.53 3.51
N SER A 74 -10.85 6.73 4.01
CA SER A 74 -10.86 7.04 5.46
C SER A 74 -12.24 7.48 5.94
N GLU A 75 -13.14 7.84 5.02
CA GLU A 75 -14.51 8.30 5.28
C GLU A 75 -15.58 7.19 5.12
N ARG A 76 -15.16 5.94 4.88
CA ARG A 76 -16.05 4.80 4.65
C ARG A 76 -15.95 3.79 5.78
#